data_AF-A0A519MQE5-F1
#
_entry.id   AF-A0A519MQE5-F1
#
_cell.length_a   1.000
_cell.length_b   1.000
_cell.length_c   1.000
_cell.angle_alpha   90.00
_cell.angle_beta   90.00
_cell.angle_gamma   90.00
#
_symmetry.space_group_name_H-M   'P 1'
#
loop_
_entity.id
_entity.type
_entity.pdbx_description
1 polymer ?
#
loop_
_entity_poly.entity_id
_entity_poly.type
_entity_poly.pdbx_seq_one_letter_code
_entity_poly.pdbx_strand_id
1 'polypeptide(L)'
;MEQTQQELYEYARKRLKQKKRVYTHFILFFVCSVFFYIINKWLDVDPQDDWYLWAITGWAFIFILHFIKVFVTESFINKKWEQEQIAKLVARQERRIGQLEKKFEKENNPAT
;
A
#
# COMPACT_ATOMS: atom_id res chain seq x y z
N MET A 1 29.37 7.18 -9.14
CA MET A 1 28.05 7.81 -9.35
C MET A 1 26.97 6.79 -9.75
N GLU A 2 27.21 5.88 -10.69
CA GLU A 2 26.20 4.86 -11.06
C GLU A 2 25.81 3.90 -9.91
N GLN A 3 26.77 3.41 -9.13
CA GLN A 3 26.48 2.47 -8.02
C GLN A 3 25.55 3.08 -6.97
N THR A 4 25.73 4.36 -6.64
CA THR A 4 24.91 5.08 -5.66
C THR A 4 23.46 5.27 -6.15
N GLN A 5 23.26 5.51 -7.44
CA GLN A 5 21.93 5.64 -8.05
C GLN A 5 21.18 4.31 -8.06
N GLN A 6 21.88 3.21 -8.34
CA GLN A 6 21.33 1.86 -8.27
C GLN A 6 20.88 1.51 -6.84
N GLU A 7 21.67 1.86 -5.83
CA GLU A 7 21.32 1.63 -4.42
C GLU A 7 20.06 2.42 -3.98
N LEU A 8 19.95 3.69 -4.38
CA LEU A 8 18.77 4.52 -4.09
C LEU A 8 17.51 3.93 -4.74
N TYR A 9 17.63 3.46 -5.99
CA TYR A 9 16.54 2.82 -6.71
C TYR A 9 16.11 1.49 -6.03
N GLU A 10 17.07 0.64 -5.67
CA GLU A 10 16.78 -0.61 -4.96
C GLU A 10 16.10 -0.38 -3.61
N TYR A 11 16.56 0.64 -2.87
CA TYR A 11 15.96 1.03 -1.61
C TYR A 11 14.50 1.47 -1.79
N ALA A 12 14.23 2.36 -2.75
CA ALA A 12 12.88 2.83 -3.07
C ALA A 12 11.95 1.67 -3.47
N ARG A 13 12.45 0.74 -4.28
CA ARG A 13 11.71 -0.47 -4.69
C ARG A 13 11.37 -1.37 -3.50
N LYS A 14 12.32 -1.65 -2.59
CA LYS A 14 12.09 -2.46 -1.39
C LYS A 14 11.01 -1.84 -0.48
N ARG A 15 11.02 -0.51 -0.31
CA ARG A 15 10.02 0.22 0.49
C ARG A 15 8.62 0.14 -0.11
N LEU A 16 8.51 0.16 -1.44
CA LEU A 16 7.23 0.01 -2.13
C LEU A 16 6.65 -1.41 -1.94
N LYS A 17 7.50 -2.44 -2.05
CA LYS A 17 7.10 -3.85 -1.83
C LYS A 17 6.60 -4.11 -0.41
N GLN A 18 7.22 -3.49 0.59
CA GLN A 18 6.77 -3.58 1.99
C GLN A 18 5.36 -3.01 2.18
N LYS A 19 5.06 -1.85 1.58
CA LYS A 19 3.71 -1.25 1.63
C LYS A 19 2.68 -2.17 0.99
N LYS A 20 2.95 -2.69 -0.21
CA LYS A 20 2.07 -3.64 -0.91
C LYS A 20 1.73 -4.85 -0.03
N ARG A 21 2.72 -5.47 0.62
CA ARG A 21 2.51 -6.64 1.50
C ARG A 21 1.56 -6.37 2.67
N VAL A 22 1.64 -5.19 3.29
CA VAL A 22 0.76 -4.80 4.40
C VAL A 22 -0.69 -4.68 3.90
N TYR A 23 -0.90 -4.08 2.72
CA TYR A 23 -2.22 -4.03 2.12
C TYR A 23 -2.76 -5.43 1.82
N THR A 24 -1.96 -6.31 1.19
CA THR A 24 -2.38 -7.69 0.91
C THR A 24 -2.77 -8.45 2.18
N HIS A 25 -2.01 -8.30 3.27
CA HIS A 25 -2.30 -8.98 4.54
C HIS A 25 -3.57 -8.45 5.21
N PHE A 26 -3.79 -7.13 5.19
CA PHE A 26 -5.01 -6.51 5.71
C PHE A 26 -6.26 -6.98 4.94
N ILE A 27 -6.13 -7.13 3.62
CA ILE A 27 -7.19 -7.63 2.75
C ILE A 27 -7.49 -9.10 3.04
N LEU A 28 -6.46 -9.95 3.14
CA LEU A 28 -6.63 -11.37 3.47
C LEU A 28 -7.31 -11.54 4.84
N PHE A 29 -6.87 -10.77 5.85
CA PHE A 29 -7.47 -10.79 7.18
C PHE A 29 -8.96 -10.41 7.13
N PHE A 30 -9.31 -9.40 6.35
CA PHE A 30 -10.71 -8.98 6.17
C PHE A 30 -11.55 -10.06 5.48
N VAL A 31 -11.03 -10.68 4.40
CA VAL A 31 -11.71 -11.78 3.69
C VAL A 31 -11.89 -12.99 4.61
N CYS A 32 -10.86 -13.37 5.36
CA CYS A 32 -10.95 -14.45 6.34
C CYS A 32 -11.98 -14.13 7.43
N SER A 33 -12.04 -12.89 7.92
CA SER A 33 -13.04 -12.47 8.92
C SER A 33 -14.47 -12.58 8.39
N VAL A 34 -14.71 -12.19 7.14
CA VAL A 34 -16.02 -12.35 6.48
C VAL A 34 -16.36 -13.82 6.25
N PHE A 35 -15.39 -14.64 5.85
CA PHE A 35 -15.56 -16.09 5.71
C PHE A 35 -15.95 -16.76 7.04
N PHE A 36 -15.28 -16.38 8.14
CA PHE A 36 -15.64 -16.83 9.48
C PHE A 36 -17.04 -16.37 9.90
N TYR A 37 -17.45 -15.14 9.56
CA TYR A 37 -18.81 -14.67 9.81
C TYR A 37 -19.86 -15.50 9.06
N ILE A 38 -19.61 -15.85 7.79
CA ILE A 38 -20.49 -16.71 6.99
C ILE A 38 -20.60 -18.10 7.61
N ILE A 39 -19.49 -18.72 7.99
CA ILE A 39 -19.49 -20.03 8.67
C ILE A 39 -20.28 -19.96 9.97
N ASN A 40 -20.05 -18.93 10.78
CA ASN A 40 -20.76 -18.72 12.04
C ASN A 40 -22.27 -18.51 11.83
N LYS A 41 -22.67 -17.93 10.70
CA LYS A 41 -24.09 -17.77 10.34
C LYS A 41 -24.69 -19.01 9.68
N TRP A 42 -23.90 -19.80 8.95
CA TRP A 42 -24.31 -21.08 8.36
C TRP A 42 -24.49 -22.19 9.39
N LEU A 43 -23.83 -22.06 10.55
CA LEU A 43 -24.05 -22.88 11.76
C LEU A 43 -25.38 -22.62 12.49
N ASP A 44 -26.27 -21.82 11.89
CA ASP A 44 -27.70 -21.69 12.22
C ASP A 44 -28.02 -21.29 13.67
N VAL A 45 -27.68 -20.04 14.01
CA VAL A 45 -28.26 -19.35 15.19
C VAL A 45 -29.45 -18.50 14.71
N ASP A 46 -30.60 -19.17 14.71
CA ASP A 46 -31.99 -18.70 14.60
C ASP A 46 -32.52 -18.16 13.24
N PRO A 47 -33.64 -18.72 12.72
CA PRO A 47 -34.24 -18.30 11.46
C PRO A 47 -35.63 -17.68 11.66
N GLN A 48 -35.78 -16.34 11.62
CA GLN A 48 -37.12 -15.76 11.42
C GLN A 48 -37.21 -14.47 10.60
N ASP A 49 -36.11 -13.81 10.24
CA ASP A 49 -36.18 -12.59 9.43
C ASP A 49 -35.17 -12.61 8.27
N ASP A 50 -35.62 -12.19 7.08
CA ASP A 50 -34.81 -12.03 5.86
C ASP A 50 -33.80 -10.86 5.95
N TRP A 51 -33.39 -10.48 7.16
CA TRP A 51 -32.36 -9.48 7.42
C TRP A 51 -31.01 -9.87 6.78
N TYR A 52 -30.81 -11.18 6.55
CA TYR A 52 -29.62 -11.72 5.91
C TYR A 52 -29.46 -11.25 4.46
N LEU A 53 -30.55 -11.03 3.72
CA LEU A 53 -30.52 -10.53 2.34
C LEU A 53 -29.95 -9.12 2.27
N TRP A 54 -30.42 -8.23 3.16
CA TRP A 54 -29.92 -6.86 3.26
C TRP A 54 -28.45 -6.80 3.70
N ALA A 55 -28.06 -7.66 4.64
CA ALA A 55 -26.66 -7.80 5.03
C ALA A 55 -25.81 -8.27 3.84
N ILE A 56 -26.20 -9.34 3.15
CA ILE A 56 -25.44 -9.88 2.00
C ILE A 56 -25.34 -8.84 0.88
N THR A 57 -26.41 -8.10 0.57
CA THR A 57 -26.39 -7.06 -0.47
C THR A 57 -25.46 -5.91 -0.10
N GLY A 58 -25.53 -5.39 1.13
CA GLY A 58 -24.62 -4.34 1.60
C GLY A 58 -23.14 -4.79 1.60
N TRP A 59 -22.90 -6.03 2.01
CA TRP A 59 -21.56 -6.60 2.05
C TRP A 59 -21.01 -6.95 0.65
N ALA A 60 -21.84 -7.47 -0.26
CA ALA A 60 -21.47 -7.71 -1.65
C ALA A 60 -21.10 -6.42 -2.38
N PHE A 61 -21.80 -5.32 -2.10
CA PHE A 61 -21.49 -4.01 -2.65
C PHE A 61 -20.11 -3.50 -2.20
N ILE A 62 -19.81 -3.59 -0.89
CA ILE A 62 -18.48 -3.25 -0.35
C ILE A 62 -17.41 -4.17 -0.94
N PHE A 63 -17.70 -5.46 -1.09
CA PHE A 63 -16.78 -6.44 -1.67
C PHE A 63 -16.48 -6.13 -3.15
N ILE A 64 -17.47 -5.75 -3.96
CA ILE A 64 -17.28 -5.37 -5.36
C ILE A 64 -16.41 -4.11 -5.47
N LEU A 65 -16.71 -3.07 -4.67
CA LEU A 65 -15.88 -1.86 -4.63
C LEU A 65 -14.44 -2.18 -4.22
N HIS A 66 -14.27 -3.10 -3.27
CA HIS A 66 -12.97 -3.55 -2.81
C HIS A 66 -12.25 -4.44 -3.84
N PHE A 67 -12.95 -5.31 -4.55
CA PHE A 67 -12.41 -6.15 -5.61
C PHE A 67 -11.94 -5.29 -6.78
N ILE A 68 -12.74 -4.31 -7.19
CA ILE A 68 -12.31 -3.31 -8.16
C ILE A 68 -11.09 -2.56 -7.61
N LYS A 69 -11.10 -2.11 -6.35
CA LYS A 69 -9.93 -1.44 -5.78
C LYS A 69 -8.69 -2.35 -5.75
N VAL A 70 -8.76 -3.60 -5.35
CA VAL A 70 -7.58 -4.47 -5.24
C VAL A 70 -7.15 -4.99 -6.59
N PHE A 71 -8.07 -5.44 -7.43
CA PHE A 71 -7.76 -6.01 -8.73
C PHE A 71 -7.43 -4.93 -9.76
N VAL A 72 -8.16 -3.81 -9.79
CA VAL A 72 -7.81 -2.66 -10.64
C VAL A 72 -6.65 -1.89 -10.02
N THR A 73 -6.59 -1.60 -8.72
CA THR A 73 -5.43 -0.84 -8.20
C THR A 73 -4.16 -1.68 -8.09
N GLU A 74 -4.16 -3.01 -7.89
CA GLU A 74 -2.90 -3.79 -7.96
C GLU A 74 -2.52 -4.20 -9.39
N SER A 75 -3.47 -4.44 -10.30
CA SER A 75 -3.18 -4.79 -11.71
C SER A 75 -3.01 -3.56 -12.62
N PHE A 76 -3.74 -2.46 -12.36
CA PHE A 76 -3.58 -1.15 -13.02
C PHE A 76 -2.74 -0.13 -12.22
N ILE A 77 -2.17 -0.45 -11.03
CA ILE A 77 -0.91 0.20 -10.59
C ILE A 77 0.17 -0.27 -11.56
N ASN A 78 0.13 0.41 -12.68
CA ASN A 78 0.91 0.16 -13.85
C ASN A 78 2.38 0.24 -13.42
N LYS A 79 3.22 -0.57 -14.07
CA LYS A 79 4.69 -0.48 -13.95
C LYS A 79 5.16 0.99 -14.03
N LYS A 80 4.44 1.82 -14.80
CA LYS A 80 4.57 3.29 -14.84
C LYS A 80 4.38 3.99 -13.49
N TRP A 81 3.30 3.73 -12.76
CA TRP A 81 3.08 4.34 -11.45
C TRP A 81 4.15 3.92 -10.44
N GLU A 82 4.58 2.65 -10.49
CA GLU A 82 5.69 2.15 -9.68
C GLU A 82 7.00 2.89 -10.02
N GLN A 83 7.29 3.08 -11.30
CA GLN A 83 8.44 3.86 -11.75
C GLN A 83 8.35 5.35 -11.36
N GLU A 84 7.18 5.98 -11.47
CA GLU A 84 6.98 7.38 -11.05
C GLU A 84 7.18 7.56 -9.54
N GLN A 85 6.70 6.63 -8.74
CA GLN A 85 6.87 6.68 -7.28
C GLN A 85 8.32 6.43 -6.87
N ILE A 86 9.03 5.54 -7.57
CA ILE A 86 10.47 5.34 -7.35
C ILE A 86 11.25 6.59 -7.77
N ALA A 87 10.98 7.17 -8.94
CA ALA A 87 11.62 8.41 -9.40
C ALA A 87 11.39 9.56 -8.41
N LYS A 88 10.17 9.70 -7.87
CA LYS A 88 9.83 10.69 -6.85
C LYS A 88 10.58 10.48 -5.52
N LEU A 89 10.80 9.21 -5.13
CA LEU A 89 11.57 8.85 -3.95
C LEU A 89 13.06 9.16 -4.13
N VAL A 90 13.64 8.77 -5.27
CA VAL A 90 15.05 9.04 -5.59
C VAL A 90 15.31 10.54 -5.63
N ALA A 91 14.49 11.31 -6.36
CA ALA A 91 14.60 12.77 -6.42
C ALA A 91 14.50 13.44 -5.03
N ARG A 92 13.70 12.87 -4.11
CA ARG A 92 13.61 13.36 -2.73
C ARG A 92 14.89 13.05 -1.94
N GLN A 93 15.50 11.89 -2.15
CA GLN A 93 16.75 11.51 -1.50
C GLN A 93 17.91 12.40 -1.98
N GLU A 94 18.03 12.62 -3.29
CA GLU A 94 19.05 13.52 -3.87
C GLU A 94 18.94 14.95 -3.32
N ARG A 95 17.72 15.50 -3.29
CA ARG A 95 17.49 16.83 -2.69
C ARG A 95 17.92 16.89 -1.23
N ARG A 96 17.70 15.80 -0.47
CA ARG A 96 18.05 15.74 0.95
C ARG A 96 19.56 15.62 1.15
N ILE A 97 20.25 14.89 0.28
CA ILE A 97 21.73 14.80 0.27
C ILE A 97 22.32 16.19 0.01
N GLY A 98 21.86 16.90 -1.03
CA GLY A 98 22.36 18.25 -1.31
C GLY A 98 22.04 19.28 -0.22
N GLN A 99 20.93 19.13 0.51
CA GLN A 99 20.66 19.94 1.70
C GLN A 99 21.58 19.62 2.87
N LEU A 100 21.94 18.35 3.06
CA LEU A 100 22.87 17.93 4.11
C LEU A 100 24.29 18.40 3.80
N GLU A 101 24.73 18.32 2.55
CA GLU A 101 26.04 18.85 2.09
C GLU A 101 26.13 20.36 2.36
N LYS A 102 25.12 21.14 1.95
CA LYS A 102 25.09 22.59 2.24
C LYS A 102 25.09 22.91 3.73
N LYS A 103 24.40 22.10 4.55
CA LYS A 103 24.41 22.27 6.00
C LYS A 103 25.78 21.95 6.59
N PHE A 104 26.41 20.87 6.12
CA PHE A 104 27.74 20.43 6.55
C PHE A 104 28.82 21.44 6.14
N GLU A 105 28.74 22.02 4.94
CA GLU A 105 29.63 23.10 4.49
C GLU A 105 29.45 24.37 5.34
N LYS A 106 28.20 24.75 5.64
CA LYS A 106 27.90 25.89 6.50
C LYS A 106 28.38 25.68 7.95
N GLU A 107 28.29 24.45 8.45
CA GLU A 107 28.72 24.09 9.80
C GLU A 107 30.26 24.01 9.93
N ASN A 108 30.96 23.49 8.90
CA ASN A 108 32.42 23.40 8.88
C ASN A 108 33.13 24.66 8.39
N ASN A 109 32.42 25.59 7.75
CA ASN A 109 32.94 26.91 7.39
C ASN A 109 32.11 28.02 8.05
N PRO A 110 32.18 28.19 9.39
CA PRO A 110 31.35 29.14 10.11
C PRO A 110 31.74 30.62 9.90
N ALA A 111 32.73 30.95 9.06
CA ALA A 111 33.21 32.32 8.84
C ALA A 111 33.75 32.59 7.41
N THR A 112 32.84 32.98 6.53
CA THR A 112 32.89 34.30 5.84
C THR A 112 31.56 34.99 6.05
#